data_AF-A0A7S3NSV5-F1
#
_entry.id   AF-A0A7S3NSV5-F1
#
_cell.length_a   1.000
_cell.length_b   1.000
_cell.length_c   1.000
_cell.angle_alpha   90.00
_cell.angle_beta   90.00
_cell.angle_gamma   90.00
#
_symmetry.space_group_name_H-M   'P 1'
#
loop_
_entity.id
_entity.type
_entity.pdbx_description
1 polymer ?
#
loop_
_entity_poly.entity_id
_entity_poly.type
_entity_poly.pdbx_seq_one_letter_code
_entity_poly.pdbx_strand_id
1 'polypeptide(L)'
;EYEPVDTDKIKISKIKTEKDLEKEVIQISKILKDTTTVDWKERVKSMENLQGIVLSEGCVGMEAFHRLIEKLARPLIAQLMDLRSAVTKEASRTVRIMAQSLENDFNNVASKLMDSNGLFKLVSCATKIIADHGNLC
;
A
#
# COMPACT_ATOMS: atom_id res chain seq x y z
N GLU A 1 16.88 12.35 -6.06
CA GLU A 1 16.98 11.20 -6.98
C GLU A 1 15.91 10.18 -6.63
N TYR A 2 15.39 9.44 -7.61
CA TYR A 2 14.49 8.33 -7.36
C TYR A 2 15.33 7.13 -6.91
N GLU A 3 15.31 6.81 -5.62
CA GLU A 3 15.91 5.57 -5.14
C GLU A 3 14.89 4.44 -5.30
N PRO A 4 15.22 3.32 -5.96
CA PRO A 4 14.35 2.16 -6.00
C PRO A 4 14.12 1.60 -4.59
N VAL A 5 12.92 1.11 -4.29
CA VAL A 5 12.67 0.47 -2.99
C VAL A 5 13.46 -0.84 -2.94
N ASP A 6 14.25 -1.04 -1.87
CA ASP A 6 14.88 -2.33 -1.58
C ASP A 6 13.79 -3.37 -1.30
N THR A 7 13.67 -4.34 -2.21
CA THR A 7 12.69 -5.43 -2.19
C THR A 7 13.28 -6.74 -1.66
N ASP A 8 14.60 -6.85 -1.50
CA ASP A 8 15.29 -8.13 -1.25
C ASP A 8 14.93 -8.74 0.10
N LYS A 9 14.50 -7.90 1.06
CA LYS A 9 14.11 -8.32 2.40
C LYS A 9 12.62 -8.63 2.55
N ILE A 10 11.82 -8.46 1.49
CA ILE A 10 10.37 -8.68 1.55
C ILE A 10 10.06 -10.16 1.42
N LYS A 11 9.22 -10.66 2.32
CA LYS A 11 8.74 -12.05 2.28
C LYS A 11 7.72 -12.22 1.16
N ILE A 12 8.14 -12.87 0.07
CA ILE A 12 7.27 -13.19 -1.07
C ILE A 12 6.13 -14.13 -0.65
N SER A 13 4.92 -13.84 -1.13
CA SER A 13 3.73 -14.65 -0.88
C SER A 13 3.80 -15.98 -1.64
N LYS A 14 3.38 -17.06 -0.97
CA LYS A 14 3.35 -18.43 -1.51
C LYS A 14 1.93 -18.89 -1.89
N ILE A 15 1.02 -17.96 -2.12
CA ILE A 15 -0.36 -18.25 -2.55
C ILE A 15 -0.33 -18.91 -3.92
N LYS A 16 -1.11 -19.98 -4.09
CA LYS A 16 -1.11 -20.81 -5.32
C LYS A 16 -2.46 -20.86 -6.02
N THR A 17 -3.51 -20.32 -5.41
CA THR A 17 -4.88 -20.38 -5.96
C THR A 17 -5.52 -19.00 -5.95
N GLU A 18 -6.40 -18.75 -6.93
CA GLU A 18 -7.14 -17.49 -7.00
C GLU A 18 -8.05 -17.29 -5.78
N LYS A 19 -8.62 -18.38 -5.27
CA LYS A 19 -9.49 -18.34 -4.08
C LYS A 19 -8.73 -17.87 -2.84
N ASP A 20 -7.51 -18.34 -2.66
CA ASP A 20 -6.67 -17.93 -1.54
C ASP A 20 -6.18 -16.48 -1.74
N LEU A 21 -5.86 -16.08 -2.97
CA LEU A 21 -5.50 -14.70 -3.30
C LEU A 21 -6.67 -13.73 -2.98
N GLU A 22 -7.87 -14.06 -3.42
CA GLU A 22 -9.06 -13.26 -3.15
C GLU A 22 -9.35 -13.16 -1.65
N LYS A 23 -9.27 -14.27 -0.93
CA LYS A 23 -9.45 -14.29 0.52
C LYS A 23 -8.43 -13.38 1.23
N GLU A 24 -7.16 -13.48 0.88
CA GLU A 24 -6.10 -12.69 1.51
C GLU A 24 -6.25 -11.20 1.18
N VAL A 25 -6.52 -10.84 -0.08
CA VAL A 25 -6.71 -9.43 -0.46
C VAL A 25 -7.95 -8.82 0.17
N ILE A 26 -9.06 -9.58 0.27
CA ILE A 26 -10.27 -9.12 0.96
C ILE A 26 -9.98 -8.90 2.46
N GLN A 27 -9.23 -9.81 3.09
CA GLN A 27 -8.85 -9.68 4.49
C GLN A 27 -7.95 -8.46 4.72
N ILE A 28 -6.92 -8.25 3.88
CA ILE A 28 -6.07 -7.05 3.91
C ILE A 28 -6.95 -5.81 3.74
N SER A 29 -7.85 -5.79 2.75
CA SER A 29 -8.74 -4.64 2.55
C SER A 29 -9.61 -4.35 3.76
N LYS A 30 -10.10 -5.38 4.47
CA LYS A 30 -10.90 -5.23 5.68
C LYS A 30 -10.08 -4.61 6.81
N ILE A 31 -8.87 -5.14 7.05
CA ILE A 31 -7.95 -4.63 8.07
C ILE A 31 -7.59 -3.17 7.81
N LEU A 32 -7.27 -2.82 6.57
CA LEU A 32 -6.87 -1.44 6.23
C LEU A 32 -8.05 -0.46 6.26
N LYS A 33 -9.29 -0.91 6.02
CA LYS A 33 -10.48 -0.03 6.13
C LYS A 33 -10.80 0.32 7.58
N ASP A 34 -10.52 -0.56 8.53
CA ASP A 34 -10.82 -0.34 9.94
C ASP A 34 -9.68 0.41 10.64
N THR A 35 -9.59 1.71 10.40
CA THR A 35 -8.56 2.56 10.98
C THR A 35 -8.82 2.94 12.44
N THR A 36 -9.98 2.58 12.99
CA THR A 36 -10.42 2.98 14.34
C THR A 36 -10.25 1.88 15.36
N THR A 37 -10.48 0.62 14.99
CA THR A 37 -10.44 -0.50 15.94
C THR A 37 -9.21 -1.39 15.75
N VAL A 38 -8.74 -1.56 14.52
CA VAL A 38 -7.57 -2.41 14.25
C VAL A 38 -6.29 -1.66 14.60
N ASP A 39 -5.42 -2.33 15.35
CA ASP A 39 -4.14 -1.76 15.76
C ASP A 39 -3.27 -1.40 14.55
N TRP A 40 -2.57 -0.27 14.65
CA TRP A 40 -1.76 0.24 13.56
C TRP A 40 -0.64 -0.73 13.16
N LYS A 41 -0.10 -1.54 14.08
CA LYS A 41 0.92 -2.55 13.77
C LYS A 41 0.33 -3.68 12.93
N GLU A 42 -0.91 -4.07 13.18
CA GLU A 42 -1.60 -5.07 12.37
C GLU A 42 -1.90 -4.55 10.96
N ARG A 43 -2.24 -3.26 10.84
CA ARG A 43 -2.37 -2.59 9.53
C ARG A 43 -1.03 -2.54 8.78
N VAL A 44 0.06 -2.20 9.46
CA VAL A 44 1.43 -2.24 8.90
C VAL A 44 1.78 -3.64 8.40
N LYS A 45 1.58 -4.68 9.23
CA LYS A 45 1.82 -6.07 8.85
C LYS A 45 0.98 -6.50 7.64
N SER A 46 -0.25 -6.02 7.54
CA SER A 46 -1.12 -6.31 6.39
C SER A 46 -0.62 -5.64 5.11
N MET A 47 0.00 -4.47 5.20
CA MET A 47 0.68 -3.83 4.07
C MET A 47 1.96 -4.57 3.68
N GLU A 48 2.76 -5.06 4.63
CA GLU A 48 3.92 -5.92 4.34
C GLU A 48 3.51 -7.22 3.62
N ASN A 49 2.40 -7.84 4.05
CA ASN A 49 1.84 -9.01 3.35
C ASN A 49 1.42 -8.67 1.92
N LEU A 50 0.79 -7.50 1.71
CA LEU A 50 0.42 -7.02 0.38
C LEU A 50 1.64 -6.86 -0.53
N GLN A 51 2.75 -6.32 -0.02
CA GLN A 51 3.99 -6.22 -0.79
C GLN A 51 4.49 -7.60 -1.24
N GLY A 52 4.45 -8.59 -0.35
CA GLY A 52 4.79 -9.97 -0.68
C GLY A 52 3.90 -10.58 -1.77
N ILE A 53 2.63 -10.19 -1.83
CA ILE A 53 1.69 -10.60 -2.90
C ILE A 53 2.06 -9.94 -4.22
N VAL A 54 2.33 -8.63 -4.21
CA VAL A 54 2.68 -7.84 -5.41
C VAL A 54 4.00 -8.30 -6.04
N LEU A 55 4.96 -8.74 -5.21
CA LEU A 55 6.25 -9.26 -5.68
C LEU A 55 6.23 -10.74 -6.07
N SER A 56 5.09 -11.42 -5.90
CA SER A 56 4.96 -12.83 -6.26
C SER A 56 4.50 -12.94 -7.70
N GLU A 57 5.38 -13.34 -8.62
CA GLU A 57 5.05 -13.59 -10.04
C GLU A 57 3.83 -14.52 -10.19
N GLY A 58 3.75 -15.54 -9.33
CA GLY A 58 2.62 -16.48 -9.30
C GLY A 58 1.30 -15.83 -8.92
N CYS A 59 1.30 -14.80 -8.06
CA CYS A 59 0.09 -14.04 -7.74
C CYS A 59 -0.27 -13.05 -8.85
N VAL A 60 0.72 -12.33 -9.38
CA VAL A 60 0.54 -11.33 -10.44
C VAL A 60 0.01 -11.96 -11.73
N GLY A 61 0.40 -13.20 -12.03
CA GLY A 61 -0.08 -13.95 -13.19
C GLY A 61 -1.49 -14.51 -13.07
N MET A 62 -2.19 -14.35 -11.95
CA MET A 62 -3.58 -14.82 -11.78
C MET A 62 -4.56 -13.82 -12.42
N GLU A 63 -5.59 -14.31 -13.11
CA GLU A 63 -6.57 -13.45 -13.80
C GLU A 63 -7.33 -12.53 -12.83
N ALA A 64 -7.53 -12.99 -11.59
CA ALA A 64 -8.19 -12.21 -10.55
C ALA A 64 -7.34 -11.04 -10.00
N PHE A 65 -6.02 -11.05 -10.20
CA PHE A 65 -5.09 -10.18 -9.47
C PHE A 65 -5.39 -8.69 -9.63
N HIS A 66 -5.45 -8.19 -10.87
CA HIS A 66 -5.63 -6.76 -11.16
C HIS A 66 -6.92 -6.22 -10.55
N ARG A 67 -8.02 -6.98 -10.73
CA ARG A 67 -9.34 -6.66 -10.15
C ARG A 67 -9.29 -6.59 -8.61
N LEU A 68 -8.50 -7.45 -7.98
CA LEU A 68 -8.36 -7.50 -6.52
C LEU A 68 -7.51 -6.32 -6.00
N ILE A 69 -6.38 -6.05 -6.64
CA ILE A 69 -5.48 -4.95 -6.26
C ILE A 69 -6.16 -3.59 -6.41
N GLU A 70 -6.97 -3.40 -7.44
CA GLU A 70 -7.75 -2.17 -7.62
C GLU A 70 -8.68 -1.85 -6.43
N LYS A 71 -9.15 -2.86 -5.70
CA LYS A 71 -10.01 -2.67 -4.51
C LYS A 71 -9.23 -2.08 -3.33
N LEU A 72 -7.90 -2.18 -3.34
CA LEU A 72 -7.02 -1.71 -2.27
C LEU A 72 -6.66 -0.22 -2.36
N ALA A 73 -6.98 0.45 -3.47
CA ALA A 73 -6.70 1.88 -3.66
C ALA A 73 -7.26 2.74 -2.51
N ARG A 74 -8.57 2.65 -2.21
CA ARG A 74 -9.20 3.42 -1.13
C ARG A 74 -8.66 3.08 0.27
N PRO A 75 -8.52 1.80 0.67
CA PRO A 75 -7.89 1.45 1.94
C PRO A 75 -6.46 1.98 2.08
N LEU A 76 -5.66 1.96 1.01
CA LEU A 76 -4.29 2.50 1.02
C LEU A 76 -4.28 4.03 1.16
N ILE A 77 -5.19 4.74 0.51
CA ILE A 77 -5.37 6.19 0.72
C ILE A 77 -5.64 6.49 2.18
N ALA A 78 -6.50 5.72 2.85
CA ALA A 78 -6.76 5.90 4.27
C ALA A 78 -5.48 5.73 5.12
N GLN A 79 -4.58 4.80 4.75
CA GLN A 79 -3.31 4.62 5.46
C GLN A 79 -2.31 5.75 5.20
N LEU A 80 -2.28 6.29 3.97
CA LEU A 80 -1.46 7.46 3.61
C LEU A 80 -1.88 8.72 4.37
N MET A 81 -3.11 8.75 4.86
CA MET A 81 -3.69 9.83 5.66
C MET A 81 -3.61 9.60 7.18
N ASP A 82 -2.99 8.50 7.64
CA ASP A 82 -2.87 8.21 9.06
C ASP A 82 -1.97 9.25 9.76
N LEU A 83 -2.26 9.56 11.02
CA LEU A 83 -1.47 10.52 11.80
C LEU A 83 -0.13 9.94 12.27
N ARG A 84 0.04 8.61 12.22
CA ARG A 84 1.28 7.93 12.61
C ARG A 84 2.23 7.83 11.43
N SER A 85 3.41 8.41 11.58
CA SER A 85 4.47 8.36 10.56
C SER A 85 4.88 6.94 10.17
N ALA A 86 4.80 5.97 11.08
CA ALA A 86 5.07 4.56 10.77
C ALA A 86 4.08 3.99 9.74
N VAL A 87 2.79 4.28 9.89
CA VAL A 87 1.73 3.80 8.98
C VAL A 87 1.85 4.49 7.62
N THR A 88 2.05 5.80 7.60
CA THR A 88 2.18 6.55 6.34
C THR A 88 3.45 6.20 5.56
N LYS A 89 4.57 5.94 6.25
CA LYS A 89 5.81 5.43 5.63
C LYS A 89 5.59 4.06 5.00
N GLU A 90 4.95 3.12 5.71
CA GLU A 90 4.69 1.79 5.17
C GLU A 90 3.69 1.80 4.00
N ALA A 91 2.65 2.63 4.09
CA ALA A 91 1.70 2.82 3.00
C ALA A 91 2.37 3.40 1.76
N SER A 92 3.24 4.41 1.94
CA SER A 92 4.01 5.01 0.85
C SER A 92 4.97 4.00 0.22
N ARG A 93 5.63 3.18 1.03
CA ARG A 93 6.51 2.09 0.58
C ARG A 93 5.73 1.05 -0.25
N THR A 94 4.57 0.64 0.23
CA THR A 94 3.67 -0.29 -0.47
C THR A 94 3.25 0.24 -1.84
N VAL A 95 2.81 1.50 -1.91
CA VAL A 95 2.42 2.15 -3.17
C VAL A 95 3.60 2.22 -4.16
N ARG A 96 4.81 2.52 -3.68
CA ARG A 96 6.01 2.54 -4.52
C ARG A 96 6.33 1.16 -5.08
N ILE A 97 6.27 0.11 -4.26
CA ILE A 97 6.48 -1.28 -4.72
C ILE A 97 5.45 -1.67 -5.77
N MET A 98 4.18 -1.30 -5.57
CA MET A 98 3.12 -1.53 -6.57
C MET A 98 3.41 -0.82 -7.88
N ALA A 99 3.83 0.45 -7.84
CA ALA A 99 4.19 1.20 -9.05
C ALA A 99 5.40 0.60 -9.78
N GLN A 100 6.39 0.12 -9.03
CA GLN A 100 7.59 -0.52 -9.59
C GLN A 100 7.32 -1.90 -10.19
N SER A 101 6.46 -2.69 -9.55
CA SER A 101 6.26 -4.11 -9.93
C SER A 101 5.18 -4.29 -10.99
N LEU A 102 4.18 -3.41 -11.02
CA LEU A 102 3.01 -3.54 -11.90
C LEU A 102 3.05 -2.63 -13.11
N GLU A 103 3.93 -1.62 -13.14
CA GLU A 103 4.10 -0.69 -14.26
C GLU A 103 2.76 -0.20 -14.86
N ASN A 104 2.40 -0.66 -16.07
CA ASN A 104 1.18 -0.27 -16.78
C ASN A 104 -0.11 -0.70 -16.07
N ASP A 105 -0.07 -1.80 -15.33
CA ASP A 105 -1.21 -2.32 -14.58
C ASP A 105 -1.49 -1.51 -13.32
N PHE A 106 -0.51 -0.70 -12.89
CA PHE A 106 -0.69 0.25 -11.80
C PHE A 106 -1.52 1.49 -12.21
N ASN A 107 -1.68 1.77 -13.51
CA ASN A 107 -2.33 3.00 -13.99
C ASN A 107 -3.74 3.21 -13.43
N ASN A 108 -4.55 2.14 -13.35
CA ASN A 108 -5.91 2.22 -12.79
C ASN A 108 -5.90 2.52 -11.29
N VAL A 109 -4.93 1.97 -10.56
CA VAL A 109 -4.73 2.26 -9.13
C VAL A 109 -4.24 3.70 -8.97
N ALA A 110 -3.27 4.13 -9.78
CA ALA A 110 -2.72 5.47 -9.80
C ALA A 110 -3.80 6.54 -10.06
N SER A 111 -4.68 6.33 -11.05
CA SER A 111 -5.80 7.23 -11.32
C SER A 111 -6.67 7.39 -10.07
N LYS A 112 -7.05 6.30 -9.41
CA LYS A 112 -7.85 6.35 -8.17
C LYS A 112 -7.13 7.05 -7.02
N LEU A 113 -5.81 6.94 -6.92
CA LEU A 113 -4.98 7.65 -5.95
C LEU A 113 -4.91 9.16 -6.25
N MET A 114 -4.91 9.54 -7.53
CA MET A 114 -4.92 10.94 -7.98
C MET A 114 -6.29 11.61 -7.78
N ASP A 115 -7.38 10.91 -8.14
CA ASP A 115 -8.75 11.43 -8.09
C ASP A 115 -9.24 11.71 -6.66
N SER A 116 -8.68 11.02 -5.67
CA SER A 116 -9.18 11.08 -4.29
C SER A 116 -8.62 12.23 -3.45
N ASN A 117 -8.04 13.28 -4.05
CA ASN A 117 -7.26 14.33 -3.35
C ASN A 117 -6.09 13.79 -2.50
N GLY A 118 -5.64 12.55 -2.77
CA GLY A 118 -4.61 11.87 -1.97
C GLY A 118 -3.24 12.57 -2.06
N LEU A 119 -2.87 13.03 -3.26
CA LEU A 119 -1.59 13.70 -3.52
C LEU A 119 -1.49 15.10 -2.88
N PHE A 120 -2.54 15.93 -2.98
CA PHE A 120 -2.54 17.27 -2.37
C PHE A 120 -2.41 17.19 -0.83
N LYS A 121 -3.05 16.19 -0.22
CA LYS A 121 -2.93 15.94 1.22
C LYS A 121 -1.65 15.22 1.61
N LEU A 122 -1.08 14.35 0.76
CA LEU A 122 0.26 13.76 0.99
C LEU A 122 1.36 14.82 0.96
N VAL A 123 1.31 15.75 0.01
CA VAL A 123 2.20 16.92 -0.01
C VAL A 123 2.00 17.77 1.25
N SER A 124 0.74 18.01 1.65
CA SER A 124 0.41 18.74 2.88
C SER A 124 0.90 18.03 4.15
N CYS A 125 0.73 16.70 4.24
CA CYS A 125 1.24 15.86 5.33
C CYS A 125 2.77 15.82 5.32
N ALA A 126 3.42 15.80 4.16
CA ALA A 126 4.88 15.88 4.06
C ALA A 126 5.40 17.22 4.59
N THR A 127 4.75 18.36 4.24
CA THR A 127 5.07 19.66 4.87
C THR A 127 4.81 19.65 6.37
N LYS A 128 3.78 18.96 6.86
CA LYS A 128 3.47 18.88 8.29
C LYS A 128 4.51 18.06 9.05
N ILE A 129 4.94 16.93 8.51
CA ILE A 129 6.02 16.11 9.05
C ILE A 129 7.34 16.88 9.03
N ILE A 130 7.64 17.62 7.95
CA ILE A 130 8.82 18.51 7.87
C ILE A 130 8.72 19.64 8.90
N ALA A 131 7.55 20.24 9.11
CA ALA A 131 7.34 21.29 10.11
C ALA A 131 7.46 20.76 11.56
N ASP A 132 6.90 19.58 11.85
CA ASP A 132 6.99 18.92 13.15
C ASP A 132 8.44 18.49 13.47
N HIS A 133 9.25 18.16 12.45
CA HIS A 133 10.68 17.89 12.61
C HIS A 133 11.55 19.16 12.58
N GLY A 134 11.11 20.25 11.97
CA GLY A 134 11.81 21.53 11.95
C GLY A 134 11.76 22.28 13.29
N ASN A 135 10.75 22.02 14.12
CA ASN A 135 10.64 22.56 15.49
C ASN A 135 11.56 21.86 16.51
N LEU A 136 12.39 20.91 16.06
CA LEU A 136 13.37 20.18 16.86
C LEU A 136 14.82 20.65 16.62
N CYS A 137 15.00 21.81 15.99
CA CYS A 137 16.27 22.53 15.92
C CYS A 137 16.23 23.79 16.80
#